data_AF-A0A1G5NRN5-F1
#
_entry.id   AF-A0A1G5NRN5-F1
#
_cell.length_a   1.000
_cell.length_b   1.000
_cell.length_c   1.000
_cell.angle_alpha   90.00
_cell.angle_beta   90.00
_cell.angle_gamma   90.00
#
_symmetry.space_group_name_H-M   'P 1'
#
loop_
_entity.id
_entity.type
_entity.pdbx_description
1 polymer ?
#
loop_
_entity_poly.entity_id
_entity_poly.type
_entity_poly.pdbx_seq_one_letter_code
_entity_poly.pdbx_strand_id
1 'polypeptide(L)'
;MRDFITVGRGGSPLILSFPHTGTAIPPELETRLVSRERAILDTDWWIDRLYGPIAKQLDASIVHTVMSRSVIDVNRDPSGASLYPGQATTGLVPTETFDGEPLYRPGEEPEAAEIDVRRETWFAPYHAALDAEIARAKSRHGFAVLYDCHSIRSVIPRLFDGELPVFNLGTNEGASCAPEMQTAVADVCAASDFPSIVNGRFKGGWITRHYGRPEERVHALQMEIACRGYMDEDPVAWNEEKAEALRSVLTKALTALLVAAKTKEQS
;
A
#
# COMPACT_ATOMS: atom_id res chain seq x y z
N MET A 1 -20.60 -7.27 -5.99
CA MET A 1 -19.86 -7.89 -4.85
C MET A 1 -20.16 -7.09 -3.60
N ARG A 2 -20.79 -7.68 -2.57
CA ARG A 2 -21.08 -6.97 -1.30
C ARG A 2 -19.95 -7.07 -0.27
N ASP A 3 -19.12 -8.11 -0.34
CA ASP A 3 -18.02 -8.35 0.59
C ASP A 3 -16.67 -8.19 -0.11
N PHE A 4 -16.28 -6.95 -0.45
CA PHE A 4 -14.99 -6.67 -1.10
C PHE A 4 -13.90 -6.20 -0.11
N ILE A 5 -14.27 -5.94 1.15
CA ILE A 5 -13.37 -5.51 2.22
C ILE A 5 -13.34 -6.58 3.30
N THR A 6 -12.15 -6.91 3.78
CA THR A 6 -11.96 -7.76 4.96
C THR A 6 -11.20 -6.98 6.03
N VAL A 7 -11.72 -7.01 7.26
CA VAL A 7 -11.06 -6.43 8.44
C VAL A 7 -10.75 -7.55 9.43
N GLY A 8 -9.46 -7.86 9.58
CA GLY A 8 -8.97 -8.74 10.65
C GLY A 8 -8.54 -7.89 11.84
N ARG A 9 -9.11 -8.10 13.02
CA ARG A 9 -8.80 -7.27 14.20
C ARG A 9 -7.70 -7.89 15.04
N GLY A 10 -6.62 -7.13 15.25
CA GLY A 10 -5.58 -7.40 16.23
C GLY A 10 -5.76 -6.62 17.53
N GLY A 11 -4.96 -6.94 18.53
CA GLY A 11 -4.93 -6.29 19.84
C GLY A 11 -3.84 -5.23 20.03
N SER A 12 -2.95 -5.02 19.06
CA SER A 12 -1.90 -3.97 19.09
C SER A 12 -2.35 -2.66 18.41
N PRO A 13 -1.58 -1.55 18.52
CA PRO A 13 -1.90 -0.30 17.83
C PRO A 13 -1.52 -0.31 16.33
N LEU A 14 -0.94 -1.41 15.82
CA LEU A 14 -0.52 -1.54 14.43
C LEU A 14 -1.70 -1.99 13.54
N ILE A 15 -1.87 -1.29 12.43
CA ILE A 15 -2.84 -1.60 11.38
C ILE A 15 -2.06 -1.75 10.08
N LEU A 16 -2.18 -2.90 9.44
CA LEU A 16 -1.64 -3.15 8.10
C LEU A 16 -2.73 -2.91 7.06
N SER A 17 -2.45 -2.02 6.11
CA SER A 17 -3.33 -1.70 4.98
C SER A 17 -2.84 -2.43 3.74
N PHE A 18 -3.74 -3.17 3.07
CA PHE A 18 -3.48 -3.85 1.81
C PHE A 18 -4.46 -3.33 0.73
N PRO A 19 -4.14 -2.19 0.10
CA PRO A 19 -5.04 -1.55 -0.86
C PRO A 19 -4.98 -2.20 -2.25
N HIS A 20 -3.90 -2.90 -2.59
CA HIS A 20 -3.58 -3.26 -3.99
C HIS A 20 -3.30 -4.75 -4.24
N THR A 21 -3.53 -5.63 -3.26
CA THR A 21 -3.39 -7.09 -3.40
C THR A 21 -4.59 -7.73 -4.14
N GLY A 22 -5.69 -6.99 -4.27
CA GLY A 22 -6.93 -7.45 -4.90
C GLY A 22 -6.81 -7.66 -6.41
N THR A 23 -7.47 -8.70 -6.92
CA THR A 23 -7.56 -9.01 -8.37
C THR A 23 -9.01 -9.14 -8.86
N ALA A 24 -9.99 -8.88 -8.01
CA ALA A 24 -11.39 -8.91 -8.40
C ALA A 24 -11.70 -7.75 -9.36
N ILE A 25 -12.37 -8.07 -10.46
CA ILE A 25 -12.87 -7.11 -11.45
C ILE A 25 -14.35 -7.46 -11.65
N PRO A 26 -15.29 -6.51 -11.47
CA PRO A 26 -16.70 -6.74 -11.75
C PRO A 26 -16.89 -7.18 -13.22
N PRO A 27 -17.68 -8.23 -13.50
CA PRO A 27 -17.84 -8.74 -14.87
C PRO A 27 -18.25 -7.67 -15.89
N GLU A 28 -19.10 -6.73 -15.49
CA GLU A 28 -19.54 -5.61 -16.31
C GLU A 28 -18.38 -4.70 -16.73
N LEU A 29 -17.38 -4.50 -15.86
CA LEU A 29 -16.18 -3.73 -16.18
C LEU A 29 -15.18 -4.58 -16.98
N GLU A 30 -15.08 -5.87 -16.69
CA GLU A 30 -14.15 -6.77 -17.36
C GLU A 30 -14.42 -6.87 -18.87
N THR A 31 -15.69 -6.80 -19.29
CA THR A 31 -16.06 -6.81 -20.72
C THR A 31 -15.50 -5.62 -21.51
N ARG A 32 -15.11 -4.53 -20.85
CA ARG A 32 -14.57 -3.30 -21.46
C ARG A 32 -13.05 -3.30 -21.57
N LEU A 33 -12.39 -4.19 -20.83
CA LEU A 33 -10.94 -4.27 -20.77
C LEU A 33 -10.37 -4.93 -22.03
N VAL A 34 -9.12 -4.61 -22.35
CA VAL A 34 -8.36 -5.29 -23.39
C VAL A 34 -8.14 -6.75 -23.00
N SER A 35 -7.68 -7.00 -21.78
CA SER A 35 -7.60 -8.34 -21.19
C SER A 35 -7.56 -8.27 -19.66
N ARG A 36 -7.93 -9.38 -19.02
CA ARG A 36 -7.86 -9.53 -17.57
C ARG A 36 -6.42 -9.54 -17.07
N GLU A 37 -5.55 -10.26 -17.78
CA GLU A 37 -4.13 -10.42 -17.42
C GLU A 37 -3.43 -9.07 -17.35
N ARG A 38 -3.71 -8.18 -18.32
CA ARG A 38 -3.18 -6.82 -18.34
C ARG A 38 -3.73 -6.00 -17.15
N ALA A 39 -5.01 -6.11 -16.88
CA ALA A 39 -5.66 -5.33 -15.82
C ALA A 39 -5.20 -5.70 -14.40
N ILE A 40 -4.71 -6.92 -14.19
CA ILE A 40 -4.17 -7.35 -12.89
C ILE A 40 -2.64 -7.36 -12.86
N LEU A 41 -1.97 -6.92 -13.94
CA LEU A 41 -0.51 -6.97 -14.05
C LEU A 41 0.19 -6.24 -12.90
N ASP A 42 -0.29 -5.02 -12.59
CA ASP A 42 0.27 -4.12 -11.59
C ASP A 42 -0.31 -4.34 -10.17
N THR A 43 -0.76 -5.57 -9.88
CA THR A 43 -1.20 -5.99 -8.54
C THR A 43 0.00 -6.11 -7.61
N ASP A 44 -0.22 -5.82 -6.34
CA ASP A 44 0.77 -6.01 -5.29
C ASP A 44 0.82 -7.48 -4.86
N TRP A 45 1.37 -8.32 -5.74
CA TRP A 45 1.28 -9.77 -5.65
C TRP A 45 1.78 -10.33 -4.31
N TRP A 46 0.93 -11.06 -3.59
CA TRP A 46 1.27 -11.79 -2.36
C TRP A 46 1.83 -10.96 -1.19
N ILE A 47 1.67 -9.63 -1.21
CA ILE A 47 2.03 -8.79 -0.07
C ILE A 47 1.26 -9.19 1.20
N ASP A 48 -0.02 -9.51 1.07
CA ASP A 48 -0.84 -10.07 2.16
C ASP A 48 -0.25 -11.38 2.72
N ARG A 49 0.26 -12.27 1.86
CA ARG A 49 0.95 -13.51 2.27
C ARG A 49 2.28 -13.22 2.96
N LEU A 50 3.04 -12.23 2.49
CA LEU A 50 4.32 -11.83 3.07
C LEU A 50 4.14 -11.30 4.51
N TYR A 51 3.18 -10.40 4.70
CA TYR A 51 2.91 -9.76 5.99
C TYR A 51 2.04 -10.59 6.93
N GLY A 52 1.27 -11.57 6.43
CA GLY A 52 0.34 -12.38 7.22
C GLY A 52 0.94 -13.00 8.51
N PRO A 53 2.11 -13.65 8.46
CA PRO A 53 2.78 -14.14 9.66
C PRO A 53 3.19 -13.03 10.63
N ILE A 54 3.65 -11.88 10.11
CA ILE A 54 4.05 -10.72 10.91
C ILE A 54 2.83 -10.13 11.63
N ALA A 55 1.69 -10.02 10.94
CA ALA A 55 0.45 -9.54 11.50
C ALA A 55 -0.01 -10.39 12.68
N LYS A 56 0.09 -11.72 12.56
CA LYS A 56 -0.21 -12.65 13.66
C LYS A 56 0.77 -12.48 14.83
N GLN A 57 2.07 -12.39 14.53
CA GLN A 57 3.10 -12.26 15.56
C GLN A 57 2.99 -10.96 16.36
N LEU A 58 2.69 -9.85 15.68
CA LEU A 58 2.56 -8.52 16.29
C LEU A 58 1.13 -8.19 16.73
N ASP A 59 0.21 -9.15 16.62
CA ASP A 59 -1.22 -8.97 16.92
C ASP A 59 -1.78 -7.70 16.25
N ALA A 60 -1.42 -7.50 14.99
CA ALA A 60 -1.77 -6.33 14.19
C ALA A 60 -3.13 -6.51 13.53
N SER A 61 -3.87 -5.42 13.40
CA SER A 61 -5.06 -5.40 12.54
C SER A 61 -4.68 -5.42 11.06
N ILE A 62 -5.58 -5.91 10.24
CA ILE A 62 -5.48 -5.92 8.78
C ILE A 62 -6.73 -5.28 8.21
N VAL A 63 -6.57 -4.33 7.28
CA VAL A 63 -7.64 -3.82 6.41
C VAL A 63 -7.25 -4.08 4.96
N HIS A 64 -8.06 -4.86 4.27
CA HIS A 64 -7.74 -5.40 2.95
C HIS A 64 -8.93 -5.28 2.00
N THR A 65 -8.66 -4.98 0.73
CA THR A 65 -9.64 -5.03 -0.35
C THR A 65 -9.26 -6.10 -1.38
N VAL A 66 -10.24 -6.90 -1.82
CA VAL A 66 -10.05 -7.85 -2.93
C VAL A 66 -10.23 -7.19 -4.30
N MET A 67 -10.69 -5.93 -4.34
CA MET A 67 -10.91 -5.19 -5.58
C MET A 67 -9.58 -4.82 -6.24
N SER A 68 -9.46 -5.01 -7.55
CA SER A 68 -8.28 -4.61 -8.29
C SER A 68 -8.12 -3.10 -8.33
N ARG A 69 -6.88 -2.61 -8.20
CA ARG A 69 -6.53 -1.20 -8.36
C ARG A 69 -6.92 -0.62 -9.72
N SER A 70 -7.04 -1.45 -10.75
CA SER A 70 -7.49 -1.05 -12.09
C SER A 70 -8.98 -0.75 -12.14
N VAL A 71 -9.77 -1.25 -11.19
CA VAL A 71 -11.17 -0.84 -10.99
C VAL A 71 -11.23 0.50 -10.28
N ILE A 72 -10.52 0.62 -9.17
CA ILE A 72 -10.29 1.88 -8.46
C ILE A 72 -9.07 1.75 -7.55
N ASP A 73 -8.15 2.70 -7.61
CA ASP A 73 -6.98 2.76 -6.76
C ASP A 73 -7.35 3.50 -5.46
N VAL A 74 -7.60 2.75 -4.39
CA VAL A 74 -7.96 3.29 -3.07
C VAL A 74 -6.80 3.99 -2.35
N ASN A 75 -5.62 4.09 -2.97
CA ASN A 75 -4.47 4.86 -2.48
C ASN A 75 -4.16 6.09 -3.37
N ARG A 76 -5.15 6.57 -4.12
CA ARG A 76 -5.10 7.86 -4.87
C ARG A 76 -6.02 8.90 -4.25
N ASP A 77 -5.69 10.17 -4.50
CA ASP A 77 -6.54 11.29 -4.09
C ASP A 77 -7.92 11.15 -4.76
N PRO A 78 -9.03 11.17 -3.99
CA PRO A 78 -10.38 11.00 -4.54
C PRO A 78 -10.84 12.14 -5.45
N SER A 79 -10.16 13.29 -5.42
CA SER A 79 -10.37 14.39 -6.39
C SER A 79 -9.73 14.10 -7.77
N GLY A 80 -8.85 13.10 -7.86
CA GLY A 80 -8.05 12.82 -9.05
C GLY A 80 -6.79 13.68 -9.20
N ALA A 81 -6.50 14.56 -8.24
CA ALA A 81 -5.28 15.35 -8.24
C ALA A 81 -4.02 14.46 -8.17
N SER A 82 -3.03 14.73 -9.02
CA SER A 82 -1.74 14.02 -8.95
C SER A 82 -0.95 14.47 -7.73
N LEU A 83 -0.50 13.50 -6.94
CA LEU A 83 0.39 13.71 -5.79
C LEU A 83 1.84 14.00 -6.21
N TYR A 84 2.19 13.76 -7.48
CA TYR A 84 3.54 13.96 -8.03
C TYR A 84 3.47 14.79 -9.33
N PRO A 85 3.25 16.11 -9.24
CA PRO A 85 3.17 16.98 -10.40
C PRO A 85 4.41 16.88 -11.29
N GLY A 86 4.19 16.75 -12.61
CA GLY A 86 5.28 16.63 -13.59
C GLY A 86 5.90 15.23 -13.71
N GLN A 87 5.38 14.23 -12.99
CA GLN A 87 5.80 12.83 -13.12
C GLN A 87 4.70 11.95 -13.67
N ALA A 88 5.07 10.92 -14.43
CA ALA A 88 4.13 9.88 -14.84
C ALA A 88 3.58 9.16 -13.60
N THR A 89 2.24 9.09 -13.51
CA THR A 89 1.49 8.48 -12.41
C THR A 89 0.23 7.83 -12.97
N THR A 90 -0.32 6.86 -12.25
CA THR A 90 -1.67 6.33 -12.54
C THR A 90 -2.73 7.14 -11.80
N GLY A 91 -3.92 7.24 -12.38
CA GLY A 91 -5.07 7.95 -11.81
C GLY A 91 -5.89 7.11 -10.81
N LEU A 92 -6.90 7.75 -10.21
CA LEU A 92 -7.86 7.13 -9.29
C LEU A 92 -8.59 5.92 -9.91
N VAL A 93 -8.97 6.03 -11.18
CA VAL A 93 -9.38 4.89 -11.99
C VAL A 93 -8.38 4.80 -13.15
N PRO A 94 -7.36 3.92 -13.04
CA PRO A 94 -6.32 3.82 -14.06
C PRO A 94 -6.90 3.47 -15.43
N THR A 95 -6.40 4.10 -16.48
CA THR A 95 -6.72 3.77 -17.89
C THR A 95 -5.59 3.08 -18.62
N GLU A 96 -4.44 2.95 -17.97
CA GLU A 96 -3.20 2.38 -18.51
C GLU A 96 -2.41 1.66 -17.41
N THR A 97 -1.60 0.68 -17.80
CA THR A 97 -0.65 0.00 -16.90
C THR A 97 0.52 0.92 -16.54
N PHE A 98 1.37 0.49 -15.61
CA PHE A 98 2.62 1.15 -15.30
C PHE A 98 3.57 1.27 -16.51
N ASP A 99 3.45 0.37 -17.50
CA ASP A 99 4.20 0.44 -18.76
C ASP A 99 3.55 1.37 -19.80
N GLY A 100 2.35 1.90 -19.53
CA GLY A 100 1.60 2.76 -20.44
C GLY A 100 0.76 2.02 -21.47
N GLU A 101 0.50 0.72 -21.24
CA GLU A 101 -0.41 -0.03 -22.10
C GLU A 101 -1.87 0.28 -21.75
N PRO A 102 -2.75 0.56 -22.73
CA PRO A 102 -4.16 0.80 -22.46
C PRO A 102 -4.84 -0.38 -21.76
N LEU A 103 -5.60 -0.07 -20.71
CA LEU A 103 -6.42 -1.05 -19.97
C LEU A 103 -7.77 -1.30 -20.64
N TYR A 104 -8.38 -0.26 -21.21
CA TYR A 104 -9.69 -0.32 -21.84
C TYR A 104 -9.58 -0.46 -23.36
N ARG A 105 -10.60 -1.04 -23.97
CA ARG A 105 -10.79 -0.97 -25.42
C ARG A 105 -11.04 0.49 -25.81
N PRO A 106 -10.70 0.90 -27.04
CA PRO A 106 -10.87 2.28 -27.47
C PRO A 106 -12.32 2.75 -27.31
N GLY A 107 -12.54 3.84 -26.58
CA GLY A 107 -13.86 4.42 -26.33
C GLY A 107 -14.65 3.79 -25.18
N GLU A 108 -14.06 2.82 -24.48
CA GLU A 108 -14.66 2.16 -23.32
C GLU A 108 -14.07 2.67 -21.99
N GLU A 109 -13.29 3.74 -21.99
CA GLU A 109 -12.74 4.37 -20.79
C GLU A 109 -13.85 4.88 -19.86
N PRO A 110 -13.63 4.90 -18.54
CA PRO A 110 -14.62 5.37 -17.58
C PRO A 110 -14.80 6.89 -17.67
N GLU A 111 -16.06 7.31 -17.75
CA GLU A 111 -16.44 8.73 -17.69
C GLU A 111 -16.51 9.25 -16.25
N ALA A 112 -16.55 10.57 -16.08
CA ALA A 112 -16.56 11.21 -14.76
C ALA A 112 -17.71 10.71 -13.85
N ALA A 113 -18.93 10.58 -14.40
CA ALA A 113 -20.08 10.09 -13.65
C ALA A 113 -19.88 8.64 -13.17
N GLU A 114 -19.23 7.80 -13.97
CA GLU A 114 -18.89 6.45 -13.57
C GLU A 114 -17.83 6.44 -12.47
N ILE A 115 -16.79 7.26 -12.59
CA ILE A 115 -15.75 7.40 -11.57
C ILE A 115 -16.35 7.77 -10.21
N ASP A 116 -17.31 8.70 -10.17
CA ASP A 116 -18.02 9.04 -8.94
C ASP A 116 -18.81 7.87 -8.35
N VAL A 117 -19.47 7.07 -9.19
CA VAL A 117 -20.12 5.82 -8.74
C VAL A 117 -19.09 4.84 -8.17
N ARG A 118 -17.92 4.67 -8.81
CA ARG A 118 -16.85 3.80 -8.31
C ARG A 118 -16.33 4.28 -6.96
N ARG A 119 -16.22 5.59 -6.77
CA ARG A 119 -15.81 6.21 -5.49
C ARG A 119 -16.77 5.86 -4.37
N GLU A 120 -18.07 6.10 -4.58
CA GLU A 120 -19.09 5.78 -3.55
C GLU A 120 -19.21 4.27 -3.29
N THR A 121 -19.00 3.45 -4.33
CA THR A 121 -19.19 1.99 -4.22
C THR A 121 -18.01 1.29 -3.55
N TRP A 122 -16.78 1.73 -3.81
CA TRP A 122 -15.57 0.98 -3.42
C TRP A 122 -14.55 1.81 -2.63
N PHE A 123 -14.32 3.06 -3.01
CA PHE A 123 -13.36 3.92 -2.32
C PHE A 123 -13.86 4.31 -0.93
N ALA A 124 -15.03 4.94 -0.85
CA ALA A 124 -15.57 5.45 0.40
C ALA A 124 -15.75 4.34 1.46
N PRO A 125 -16.25 3.12 1.13
CA PRO A 125 -16.35 2.06 2.13
C PRO A 125 -14.99 1.52 2.59
N TYR A 126 -13.98 1.47 1.73
CA TYR A 126 -12.62 1.06 2.12
C TYR A 126 -12.03 2.06 3.11
N HIS A 127 -12.18 3.36 2.82
CA HIS A 127 -11.74 4.42 3.72
C HIS A 127 -12.53 4.43 5.04
N ALA A 128 -13.84 4.20 5.01
CA ALA A 128 -14.63 4.06 6.22
C ALA A 128 -14.17 2.88 7.11
N ALA A 129 -13.72 1.78 6.50
CA ALA A 129 -13.15 0.65 7.25
C ALA A 129 -11.79 1.00 7.89
N LEU A 130 -10.92 1.73 7.17
CA LEU A 130 -9.67 2.24 7.73
C LEU A 130 -9.93 3.23 8.88
N ASP A 131 -10.81 4.22 8.69
CA ASP A 131 -11.19 5.18 9.72
C ASP A 131 -11.68 4.49 11.01
N ALA A 132 -12.60 3.52 10.85
CA ALA A 132 -13.15 2.78 11.97
C ALA A 132 -12.07 2.00 12.73
N GLU A 133 -11.12 1.39 12.02
CA GLU A 133 -10.06 0.59 12.61
C GLU A 133 -8.97 1.46 13.28
N ILE A 134 -8.62 2.59 12.67
CA ILE A 134 -7.74 3.63 13.26
C ILE A 134 -8.36 4.16 14.55
N ALA A 135 -9.64 4.55 14.52
CA ALA A 135 -10.35 5.02 15.69
C ALA A 135 -10.38 3.96 16.80
N ARG A 136 -10.60 2.69 16.45
CA ARG A 136 -10.58 1.57 17.39
C ARG A 136 -9.20 1.41 18.04
N ALA A 137 -8.12 1.34 17.26
CA ALA A 137 -6.76 1.21 17.78
C ALA A 137 -6.40 2.39 18.69
N LYS A 138 -6.67 3.63 18.25
CA LYS A 138 -6.45 4.84 19.03
C LYS A 138 -7.24 4.86 20.33
N SER A 139 -8.51 4.44 20.33
CA SER A 139 -9.32 4.37 21.55
C SER A 139 -8.77 3.40 22.60
N ARG A 140 -8.07 2.34 22.17
CA ARG A 140 -7.51 1.31 23.06
C ARG A 140 -6.11 1.63 23.56
N HIS A 141 -5.30 2.30 22.74
CA HIS A 141 -3.87 2.49 23.01
C HIS A 141 -3.48 3.96 23.22
N GLY A 142 -4.38 4.90 22.96
CA GLY A 142 -4.11 6.35 22.96
C GLY A 142 -3.50 6.88 21.66
N PHE A 143 -3.08 5.99 20.76
CA PHE A 143 -2.49 6.27 19.45
C PHE A 143 -2.74 5.11 18.48
N ALA A 144 -2.50 5.34 17.18
CA ALA A 144 -2.56 4.31 16.15
C ALA A 144 -1.37 4.41 15.20
N VAL A 145 -0.92 3.27 14.68
CA VAL A 145 0.14 3.17 13.67
C VAL A 145 -0.41 2.47 12.44
N LEU A 146 -0.62 3.21 11.37
CA LEU A 146 -1.01 2.70 10.06
C LEU A 146 0.24 2.41 9.23
N TYR A 147 0.40 1.18 8.78
CA TYR A 147 1.46 0.77 7.89
C TYR A 147 0.85 0.31 6.57
N ASP A 148 1.08 1.10 5.52
CA ASP A 148 0.51 0.90 4.19
C ASP A 148 1.47 0.01 3.38
N CYS A 149 1.05 -1.23 3.13
CA CYS A 149 1.89 -2.29 2.58
C CYS A 149 1.74 -2.38 1.06
N HIS A 150 2.84 -2.20 0.33
CA HIS A 150 2.85 -2.21 -1.12
C HIS A 150 3.99 -3.03 -1.72
N SER A 151 3.85 -3.41 -2.97
CA SER A 151 4.93 -3.92 -3.80
C SER A 151 4.83 -3.47 -5.24
N ILE A 152 5.97 -3.40 -5.90
CA ILE A 152 6.07 -3.01 -7.30
C ILE A 152 7.13 -3.83 -8.04
N ARG A 153 6.94 -3.97 -9.36
CA ARG A 153 7.97 -4.55 -10.23
C ARG A 153 9.29 -3.77 -10.09
N SER A 154 10.41 -4.50 -10.09
CA SER A 154 11.74 -3.93 -9.80
C SER A 154 12.22 -2.91 -10.82
N VAL A 155 11.80 -3.04 -12.08
CA VAL A 155 12.18 -2.16 -13.19
C VAL A 155 10.93 -1.77 -13.97
N ILE A 156 10.62 -0.47 -14.01
CA ILE A 156 9.52 0.10 -14.80
C ILE A 156 10.03 1.38 -15.46
N PRO A 157 10.62 1.33 -16.67
CA PRO A 157 11.34 2.47 -17.26
C PRO A 157 10.49 3.73 -17.47
N ARG A 158 9.17 3.56 -17.65
CA ARG A 158 8.22 4.68 -17.77
C ARG A 158 8.09 5.46 -16.45
N LEU A 159 8.24 4.76 -15.33
CA LEU A 159 8.05 5.32 -14.00
C LEU A 159 9.37 5.54 -13.26
N PHE A 160 10.47 4.87 -13.56
CA PHE A 160 11.70 5.00 -12.78
C PHE A 160 12.94 4.86 -13.65
N ASP A 161 14.00 5.54 -13.26
CA ASP A 161 15.33 5.32 -13.82
C ASP A 161 15.95 4.10 -13.14
N GLY A 162 16.20 3.05 -13.93
CA GLY A 162 16.91 1.85 -13.47
C GLY A 162 16.09 0.94 -12.55
N GLU A 163 16.82 0.12 -11.78
CA GLU A 163 16.24 -0.83 -10.82
C GLU A 163 16.00 -0.16 -9.46
N LEU A 164 14.79 -0.33 -8.92
CA LEU A 164 14.37 0.25 -7.65
C LEU A 164 15.09 -0.39 -6.45
N PRO A 165 15.42 0.35 -5.38
CA PRO A 165 15.76 -0.26 -4.09
C PRO A 165 14.68 -1.25 -3.64
N VAL A 166 15.05 -2.27 -2.87
CA VAL A 166 14.11 -3.29 -2.40
C VAL A 166 13.16 -2.72 -1.36
N PHE A 167 13.66 -1.89 -0.43
CA PHE A 167 12.80 -1.18 0.52
C PHE A 167 12.71 0.30 0.16
N ASN A 168 11.50 0.81 -0.11
CA ASN A 168 11.27 2.23 -0.30
C ASN A 168 10.26 2.72 0.74
N LEU A 169 10.79 3.34 1.80
CA LEU A 169 10.02 3.85 2.92
C LEU A 169 9.47 5.24 2.59
N GLY A 170 8.15 5.42 2.64
CA GLY A 170 7.48 6.71 2.44
C GLY A 170 6.82 7.21 3.72
N THR A 171 7.07 8.47 4.09
CA THR A 171 6.54 9.09 5.32
C THR A 171 6.01 10.52 5.07
N ASN A 172 5.62 10.80 3.84
CA ASN A 172 5.24 12.13 3.38
C ASN A 172 6.33 13.17 3.72
N GLU A 173 7.58 12.87 3.38
CA GLU A 173 8.73 13.74 3.72
C GLU A 173 8.86 14.03 5.22
N GLY A 174 8.45 13.06 6.06
CA GLY A 174 8.47 13.16 7.51
C GLY A 174 7.21 13.76 8.13
N ALA A 175 6.21 14.15 7.34
CA ALA A 175 4.98 14.75 7.85
C ALA A 175 3.95 13.73 8.38
N SER A 176 4.01 12.46 7.97
CA SER A 176 2.96 11.47 8.32
C SER A 176 3.24 10.68 9.60
N CYS A 177 4.42 10.80 10.20
CA CYS A 177 4.78 10.12 11.45
C CYS A 177 5.80 10.92 12.26
N ALA A 178 6.02 10.55 13.52
CA ALA A 178 7.11 11.13 14.30
C ALA A 178 8.48 10.75 13.71
N PRO A 179 9.51 11.62 13.77
CA PRO A 179 10.83 11.35 13.19
C PRO A 179 11.47 10.06 13.72
N GLU A 180 11.33 9.77 15.02
CA GLU A 180 11.90 8.60 15.68
C GLU A 180 11.31 7.29 15.11
N MET A 181 10.05 7.32 14.67
CA MET A 181 9.39 6.18 14.03
C MET A 181 9.93 5.91 12.62
N GLN A 182 10.16 6.96 11.84
CA GLN A 182 10.81 6.84 10.53
C GLN A 182 12.23 6.29 10.69
N THR A 183 13.03 6.86 11.59
CA THR A 183 14.40 6.42 11.86
C THR A 183 14.45 4.97 12.29
N ALA A 184 13.56 4.54 13.19
CA ALA A 184 13.52 3.15 13.67
C ALA A 184 13.32 2.12 12.54
N VAL A 185 12.47 2.44 11.54
CA VAL A 185 12.26 1.56 10.37
C VAL A 185 13.45 1.66 9.41
N ALA A 186 13.90 2.89 9.11
CA ALA A 186 14.99 3.15 8.18
C ALA A 186 16.30 2.46 8.61
N ASP A 187 16.64 2.53 9.89
CA ASP A 187 17.86 1.93 10.43
C ASP A 187 17.86 0.40 10.29
N VAL A 188 16.71 -0.24 10.52
CA VAL A 188 16.57 -1.70 10.34
C VAL A 188 16.72 -2.09 8.87
N CYS A 189 16.11 -1.34 7.95
CA CYS A 189 16.25 -1.58 6.51
C CYS A 189 17.70 -1.35 6.05
N ALA A 190 18.35 -0.27 6.49
CA ALA A 190 19.72 0.08 6.13
C ALA A 190 20.77 -0.91 6.68
N ALA A 191 20.46 -1.58 7.80
CA ALA A 191 21.31 -2.62 8.38
C ALA A 191 21.13 -4.01 7.72
N SER A 192 20.21 -4.14 6.76
CA SER A 192 19.99 -5.39 6.01
C SER A 192 20.84 -5.44 4.73
N ASP A 193 20.89 -6.63 4.10
CA ASP A 193 21.55 -6.80 2.80
C ASP A 193 20.74 -6.23 1.62
N PHE A 194 19.52 -5.74 1.88
CA PHE A 194 18.64 -5.19 0.86
C PHE A 194 18.85 -3.68 0.68
N PRO A 195 18.99 -3.18 -0.55
CA PRO A 195 19.09 -1.75 -0.79
C PRO A 195 17.81 -1.06 -0.35
N SER A 196 17.95 0.09 0.30
CA SER A 196 16.82 0.84 0.84
C SER A 196 16.94 2.34 0.60
N ILE A 197 15.80 3.01 0.56
CA ILE A 197 15.70 4.47 0.45
C ILE A 197 14.52 4.99 1.26
N VAL A 198 14.65 6.21 1.81
CA VAL A 198 13.58 6.90 2.54
C VAL A 198 13.16 8.12 1.74
N ASN A 199 11.85 8.28 1.51
CA ASN A 199 11.23 9.38 0.77
C ASN A 199 11.91 9.64 -0.58
N GLY A 200 12.28 8.56 -1.28
CA GLY A 200 12.73 8.62 -2.68
C GLY A 200 11.56 9.01 -3.60
N ARG A 201 11.28 8.19 -4.62
CA ARG A 201 10.06 8.40 -5.41
C ARG A 201 8.79 8.04 -4.65
N PHE A 202 8.83 6.97 -3.86
CA PHE A 202 7.73 6.57 -2.98
C PHE A 202 7.78 7.39 -1.68
N LYS A 203 7.04 8.50 -1.67
CA LYS A 203 6.93 9.39 -0.50
C LYS A 203 5.71 9.08 0.37
N GLY A 204 4.93 8.04 0.07
CA GLY A 204 3.62 7.80 0.68
C GLY A 204 2.48 8.33 -0.20
N GLY A 205 1.52 7.45 -0.49
CA GLY A 205 0.32 7.70 -1.27
C GLY A 205 -0.77 8.44 -0.50
N TRP A 206 -2.01 8.38 -0.99
CA TRP A 206 -3.13 9.05 -0.37
C TRP A 206 -3.38 8.58 1.06
N ILE A 207 -3.37 7.28 1.33
CA ILE A 207 -3.60 6.69 2.65
C ILE A 207 -2.60 7.25 3.66
N THR A 208 -1.30 7.22 3.34
CA THR A 208 -0.25 7.76 4.22
C THR A 208 -0.43 9.25 4.50
N ARG A 209 -0.73 10.05 3.47
CA ARG A 209 -0.89 11.51 3.58
C ARG A 209 -2.16 11.91 4.31
N HIS A 210 -3.25 11.17 4.10
CA HIS A 210 -4.57 11.48 4.62
C HIS A 210 -4.71 11.14 6.11
N TYR A 211 -4.19 9.96 6.49
CA TYR A 211 -4.33 9.45 7.85
C TYR A 211 -3.14 9.77 8.75
N GLY A 212 -1.96 10.03 8.19
CA GLY A 212 -0.78 10.44 8.96
C GLY A 212 -0.97 11.83 9.55
N ARG A 213 -1.38 11.87 10.82
CA ARG A 213 -1.64 13.07 11.63
C ARG A 213 -0.95 12.89 12.98
N PRO A 214 0.39 13.00 13.03
CA PRO A 214 1.15 12.74 14.26
C PRO A 214 0.73 13.66 15.42
N GLU A 215 0.28 14.88 15.15
CA GLU A 215 -0.32 15.80 16.13
C GLU A 215 -1.62 15.29 16.75
N GLU A 216 -2.34 14.44 16.02
CA GLU A 216 -3.51 13.71 16.51
C GLU A 216 -3.16 12.29 16.97
N ARG A 217 -1.88 11.94 17.14
CA ARG A 217 -1.41 10.60 17.57
C ARG A 217 -1.83 9.48 16.61
N VAL A 218 -1.94 9.79 15.32
CA VAL A 218 -2.10 8.79 14.25
C VAL A 218 -0.87 8.89 13.35
N HIS A 219 -0.04 7.85 13.36
CA HIS A 219 1.16 7.81 12.53
C HIS A 219 0.91 6.90 11.34
N ALA A 220 1.35 7.32 10.16
CA ALA A 220 1.26 6.52 8.95
C ALA A 220 2.61 6.43 8.24
N LEU A 221 2.97 5.23 7.78
CA LEU A 221 4.14 4.97 6.96
C LEU A 221 3.73 4.08 5.78
N GLN A 222 4.30 4.30 4.61
CA GLN A 222 4.20 3.39 3.46
C GLN A 222 5.50 2.60 3.33
N MET A 223 5.39 1.32 3.01
CA MET A 223 6.51 0.52 2.55
C MET A 223 6.20 -0.04 1.17
N GLU A 224 6.95 0.42 0.19
CA GLU A 224 6.95 -0.13 -1.16
C GLU A 224 8.10 -1.12 -1.31
N ILE A 225 7.78 -2.38 -1.62
CA ILE A 225 8.75 -3.45 -1.77
C ILE A 225 8.95 -3.78 -3.25
N ALA A 226 10.20 -3.77 -3.73
CA ALA A 226 10.46 -4.32 -5.06
C ALA A 226 10.23 -5.84 -5.05
N CYS A 227 9.40 -6.36 -5.97
CA CYS A 227 8.94 -7.76 -5.98
C CYS A 227 10.09 -8.78 -5.89
N ARG A 228 11.25 -8.49 -6.50
CA ARG A 228 12.44 -9.37 -6.41
C ARG A 228 12.92 -9.67 -4.98
N GLY A 229 12.51 -8.86 -4.00
CA GLY A 229 12.82 -9.06 -2.59
C GLY A 229 12.13 -10.29 -1.98
N TYR A 230 11.01 -10.76 -2.54
CA TYR A 230 10.24 -11.88 -1.96
C TYR A 230 9.64 -12.85 -2.97
N MET A 231 9.73 -12.56 -4.27
CA MET A 231 9.21 -13.40 -5.34
C MET A 231 10.12 -13.39 -6.56
N ASP A 232 9.84 -14.29 -7.49
CA ASP A 232 10.39 -14.27 -8.84
C ASP A 232 9.44 -13.46 -9.73
N GLU A 233 9.98 -12.53 -10.52
CA GLU A 233 9.19 -11.60 -11.33
C GLU A 233 8.90 -12.13 -12.75
N ASP A 234 9.75 -13.03 -13.25
CA ASP A 234 9.57 -13.68 -14.55
C ASP A 234 10.03 -15.16 -14.52
N PRO A 235 9.09 -16.12 -14.56
CA PRO A 235 7.66 -15.91 -14.43
C PRO A 235 7.30 -15.40 -13.02
N VAL A 236 6.16 -14.70 -12.90
CA VAL A 236 5.60 -14.29 -11.60
C VAL A 236 5.33 -15.53 -10.74
N ALA A 237 6.16 -15.74 -9.70
CA ALA A 237 6.08 -16.90 -8.83
C ALA A 237 6.51 -16.58 -7.40
N TRP A 238 5.76 -17.08 -6.43
CA TRP A 238 6.13 -16.96 -5.02
C TRP A 238 7.42 -17.72 -4.72
N ASN A 239 8.35 -17.09 -4.00
CA ASN A 239 9.61 -17.69 -3.60
C ASN A 239 9.75 -17.66 -2.07
N GLU A 240 9.57 -18.81 -1.41
CA GLU A 240 9.53 -18.87 0.06
C GLU A 240 10.86 -18.48 0.72
N GLU A 241 12.00 -18.80 0.11
CA GLU A 241 13.32 -18.45 0.65
C GLU A 241 13.54 -16.94 0.64
N LYS A 242 13.29 -16.29 -0.50
CA LYS A 242 13.35 -14.81 -0.61
C LYS A 242 12.37 -14.16 0.36
N ALA A 243 11.13 -14.65 0.38
CA ALA A 243 10.10 -14.11 1.24
C ALA A 243 10.45 -14.22 2.72
N GLU A 244 11.02 -15.34 3.18
CA GLU A 244 11.42 -15.50 4.57
C GLU A 244 12.57 -14.55 4.95
N ALA A 245 13.57 -14.40 4.07
CA ALA A 245 14.67 -13.45 4.28
C ALA A 245 14.15 -12.01 4.42
N LEU A 246 13.24 -11.58 3.53
CA LEU A 246 12.64 -10.25 3.58
C LEU A 246 11.72 -10.08 4.79
N ARG A 247 10.89 -11.08 5.09
CA ARG A 247 9.94 -11.10 6.22
C ARG A 247 10.67 -10.96 7.56
N SER A 248 11.85 -11.55 7.71
CA SER A 248 12.70 -11.39 8.90
C SER A 248 13.08 -9.92 9.13
N VAL A 249 13.46 -9.20 8.08
CA VAL A 249 13.78 -7.77 8.15
C VAL A 249 12.53 -6.94 8.47
N LEU A 250 11.42 -7.19 7.77
CA LEU A 250 10.14 -6.50 8.00
C LEU A 250 9.62 -6.69 9.43
N THR A 251 9.77 -7.90 9.98
CA THR A 251 9.37 -8.20 11.37
C THR A 251 10.17 -7.36 12.36
N LYS A 252 11.49 -7.24 12.16
CA LYS A 252 12.35 -6.37 12.98
C LYS A 252 11.96 -4.91 12.83
N ALA A 253 11.69 -4.46 11.60
CA ALA A 253 11.35 -3.07 11.31
C ALA A 253 10.01 -2.67 11.96
N LEU A 254 8.96 -3.50 11.83
CA LEU A 254 7.67 -3.25 12.47
C LEU A 254 7.73 -3.37 13.99
N THR A 255 8.58 -4.24 14.54
CA THR A 255 8.84 -4.30 15.98
C THR A 255 9.50 -3.01 16.47
N ALA A 256 10.55 -2.53 15.79
CA ALA A 256 11.23 -1.29 16.12
C ALA A 256 10.30 -0.07 16.01
N LEU A 257 9.46 -0.03 14.96
CA LEU A 257 8.42 0.98 14.77
C LEU A 257 7.46 1.05 15.97
N LEU A 258 6.97 -0.10 16.42
CA LEU A 258 6.06 -0.18 17.57
C LEU A 258 6.71 0.25 18.88
N VAL A 259 8.00 -0.05 19.07
CA VAL A 259 8.76 0.44 20.23
C VAL A 259 8.91 1.96 20.17
N ALA A 260 9.30 2.51 19.02
CA ALA A 260 9.45 3.95 18.84
C ALA A 260 8.13 4.70 19.06
N ALA A 261 7.02 4.18 18.52
CA ALA A 261 5.69 4.76 18.72
C ALA A 261 5.29 4.81 20.20
N LYS A 262 5.49 3.70 20.93
CA LYS A 262 5.20 3.65 22.38
C LYS A 262 6.03 4.66 23.15
N THR A 263 7.34 4.76 22.88
CA THR A 263 8.21 5.74 23.53
C THR A 263 7.78 7.18 23.23
N LYS A 264 7.41 7.47 21.97
CA LYS A 264 6.97 8.79 21.54
C LYS A 264 5.66 9.22 22.21
N GLU A 265 4.72 8.30 22.37
CA GLU A 265 3.38 8.60 22.90
C GLU A 265 3.26 8.49 24.43
N GLN A 266 4.32 8.00 25.08
CA GLN A 266 4.47 7.98 26.54
C GLN A 266 5.36 9.12 27.09
N SER A 267 6.04 9.86 26.20
CA SER A 267 6.81 11.07 26.55
C SER A 267 5.97 12.33 26.44
#